data_AF-A0A2D6WS36-F1
#
_entry.id   AF-A0A2D6WS36-F1
#
_cell.length_a   1.000
_cell.length_b   1.000
_cell.length_c   1.000
_cell.angle_alpha   90.00
_cell.angle_beta   90.00
_cell.angle_gamma   90.00
#
_symmetry.space_group_name_H-M   'P 1'
#
loop_
_entity.id
_entity.type
_entity.pdbx_description
1 polymer ?
#
loop_
_entity_poly.entity_id
_entity_poly.type
_entity_poly.pdbx_seq_one_letter_code
_entity_poly.pdbx_strand_id
1 'polypeptide(L)'
;MRKMPVQEQLVIEGWRGVLVDAGLGTPSKRGLTAFLATAAVAYAFKLPKGAFHEDGTMRPASDGNGHFLLTPLTVGAIAFLFT
;
A
#
# COMPACT_ATOMS: atom_id res chain seq x y z
N MET A 1 27.78 3.84 -38.46
CA MET A 1 27.63 2.92 -37.30
C MET A 1 26.97 3.68 -36.16
N ARG A 2 25.70 3.41 -35.84
CA ARG A 2 25.04 3.95 -34.64
C ARG A 2 25.57 3.18 -33.43
N LYS A 3 26.19 3.87 -32.46
CA LYS A 3 26.49 3.27 -31.15
C LYS A 3 25.16 2.95 -30.48
N MET A 4 24.91 1.67 -30.21
CA MET A 4 23.78 1.27 -29.37
C MET A 4 24.05 1.75 -27.94
N PRO A 5 23.07 2.33 -27.24
CA PRO A 5 23.25 2.68 -25.84
C PRO A 5 23.49 1.39 -25.05
N VAL A 6 24.60 1.35 -24.32
CA VAL A 6 24.87 0.31 -23.33
C VAL A 6 23.74 0.41 -22.31
N GLN A 7 22.79 -0.54 -22.34
CA GLN A 7 21.82 -0.67 -21.26
C GLN A 7 22.61 -1.11 -20.03
N GLU A 8 22.82 -0.16 -19.13
CA GLU A 8 23.40 -0.40 -17.81
C GLU A 8 22.54 -1.48 -17.14
N GLN A 9 23.06 -2.70 -17.03
CA GLN A 9 22.36 -3.79 -16.36
C GLN A 9 22.15 -3.35 -14.91
N LEU A 10 20.90 -3.16 -14.52
CA LEU A 10 20.52 -2.79 -13.16
C LEU A 10 20.78 -4.02 -12.28
N VAL A 11 21.96 -4.06 -11.63
CA VAL A 11 22.33 -5.16 -10.75
C VAL A 11 21.63 -4.94 -9.41
N ILE A 12 20.55 -5.69 -9.19
CA ILE A 12 19.76 -5.62 -7.96
C ILE A 12 20.36 -6.58 -6.93
N GLU A 13 21.20 -6.06 -6.03
CA GLU A 13 21.80 -6.87 -4.98
C GLU A 13 20.98 -6.85 -3.68
N GLY A 14 20.59 -8.04 -3.22
CA GLY A 14 19.91 -8.25 -1.95
C GLY A 14 18.45 -7.78 -1.89
N TRP A 15 17.77 -8.13 -0.81
CA TRP A 15 16.33 -7.83 -0.63
C TRP A 15 16.02 -6.33 -0.64
N ARG A 16 16.96 -5.48 -0.17
CA ARG A 16 16.82 -4.02 -0.22
C ARG A 16 16.82 -3.49 -1.65
N GLY A 17 17.69 -4.01 -2.51
CA GLY A 17 17.70 -3.67 -3.93
C GLY A 17 16.38 -4.04 -4.59
N VAL A 18 15.84 -5.23 -4.29
CA VAL A 18 14.55 -5.69 -4.83
C VAL A 18 13.42 -4.76 -4.42
N LEU A 19 13.41 -4.27 -3.17
CA LEU A 19 12.42 -3.29 -2.72
C LEU A 19 12.57 -1.95 -3.45
N VAL A 20 13.81 -1.47 -3.65
CA VAL A 20 14.05 -0.22 -4.38
C VAL A 20 13.57 -0.33 -5.84
N ASP A 21 13.92 -1.43 -6.51
CA ASP A 21 13.52 -1.73 -7.89
C ASP A 21 12.01 -1.93 -8.05
N ALA A 22 11.38 -2.62 -7.08
CA ALA A 22 9.92 -2.75 -6.98
C ALA A 22 9.19 -1.43 -6.66
N GLY A 23 9.89 -0.30 -6.69
CA GLY A 23 9.34 1.02 -6.48
C GLY A 23 9.11 1.36 -5.00
N LEU A 24 9.59 0.56 -4.05
CA LEU A 24 9.57 0.86 -2.61
C LEU A 24 10.84 1.59 -2.17
N GLY A 25 11.52 2.30 -3.07
CA GLY A 25 12.76 3.00 -2.76
C GLY A 25 12.60 4.23 -1.87
N THR A 26 11.39 4.77 -1.73
CA THR A 26 11.12 5.97 -0.91
C THR A 26 10.10 5.69 0.19
N PRO A 27 10.20 6.37 1.35
CA PRO A 27 9.24 6.24 2.45
C PRO A 27 7.79 6.44 2.01
N SER A 28 7.53 7.44 1.16
CA SER A 28 6.18 7.72 0.63
C SER A 28 5.59 6.54 -0.14
N LYS A 29 6.40 5.86 -0.95
CA LYS A 29 5.94 4.72 -1.74
C LYS A 29 5.69 3.50 -0.84
N ARG A 30 6.52 3.28 0.18
CA ARG A 30 6.30 2.24 1.21
C ARG A 30 5.01 2.46 1.98
N GLY A 31 4.78 3.69 2.43
CA GLY A 31 3.53 4.08 3.10
C GLY A 31 2.31 3.84 2.23
N LEU A 32 2.35 4.24 0.96
CA LEU A 32 1.25 4.01 0.02
C LEU A 32 1.01 2.52 -0.25
N THR A 33 2.07 1.72 -0.46
CA THR A 33 1.92 0.29 -0.67
C THR A 33 1.34 -0.40 0.57
N ALA A 34 1.81 -0.06 1.76
CA ALA A 34 1.28 -0.59 3.02
C ALA A 34 -0.20 -0.21 3.22
N PHE A 35 -0.56 1.04 2.90
CA PHE A 35 -1.97 1.50 2.88
C PHE A 35 -2.81 0.65 1.94
N LEU A 36 -2.41 0.51 0.67
CA LEU A 36 -3.18 -0.20 -0.35
C LEU A 36 -3.31 -1.70 -0.03
N ALA A 37 -2.23 -2.33 0.44
CA ALA A 37 -2.25 -3.74 0.84
C ALA A 37 -3.22 -3.95 2.02
N THR A 38 -3.14 -3.10 3.04
CA THR A 38 -4.03 -3.17 4.20
C THR A 38 -5.48 -2.90 3.81
N ALA A 39 -5.73 -1.91 2.94
CA ALA A 39 -7.06 -1.64 2.41
C ALA A 39 -7.61 -2.84 1.63
N ALA A 40 -6.83 -3.44 0.72
CA ALA A 40 -7.28 -4.60 -0.03
C ALA A 40 -7.67 -5.77 0.88
N VAL A 41 -6.83 -6.08 1.89
CA VAL A 41 -7.11 -7.11 2.89
C VAL A 41 -8.36 -6.75 3.69
N ALA A 42 -8.41 -5.55 4.26
CA ALA A 42 -9.54 -5.13 5.07
C ALA A 42 -10.86 -5.15 4.27
N TYR A 43 -10.83 -4.75 2.99
CA TYR A 43 -12.00 -4.79 2.12
C TYR A 43 -12.43 -6.23 1.82
N ALA A 44 -11.48 -7.09 1.45
CA ALA A 44 -11.75 -8.50 1.16
C ALA A 44 -12.37 -9.25 2.35
N PHE A 45 -11.93 -8.92 3.56
CA PHE A 45 -12.45 -9.51 4.80
C PHE A 45 -13.60 -8.71 5.44
N LYS A 46 -14.06 -7.63 4.80
CA LYS A 46 -15.13 -6.74 5.31
C LYS A 46 -14.85 -6.24 6.74
N LEU A 47 -13.62 -5.79 6.98
CA LEU A 47 -13.14 -5.26 8.24
C LEU A 47 -12.98 -3.75 8.17
N PRO A 48 -13.40 -2.99 9.21
CA PRO A 48 -14.16 -3.45 10.36
C PRO A 48 -15.63 -3.76 9.99
N LYS A 49 -16.25 -4.76 10.63
CA LYS A 49 -17.63 -5.18 10.31
C LYS A 49 -18.65 -4.02 10.34
N GLY A 50 -18.44 -3.04 11.21
CA GLY A 50 -19.28 -1.86 11.33
C GLY A 50 -19.23 -0.90 10.13
N ALA A 51 -18.23 -1.02 9.25
CA ALA A 51 -18.10 -0.23 8.04
C ALA A 51 -18.76 -0.87 6.80
N PHE A 52 -19.32 -2.08 6.93
CA PHE A 52 -19.95 -2.80 5.82
C PHE A 52 -21.38 -3.21 6.17
N HIS A 53 -22.25 -3.23 5.17
CA HIS A 53 -23.57 -3.85 5.25
C HIS A 53 -23.47 -5.37 5.10
N GLU A 54 -24.55 -6.09 5.42
CA GLU A 54 -24.59 -7.56 5.30
C GLU A 54 -24.47 -8.02 3.83
N ASP A 55 -24.96 -7.21 2.90
CA ASP A 55 -24.80 -7.40 1.45
C ASP A 55 -23.34 -7.18 0.96
N GLY A 56 -22.46 -6.69 1.84
CA GLY A 56 -21.05 -6.41 1.53
C GLY A 56 -20.76 -5.02 0.97
N THR A 57 -21.75 -4.16 0.82
CA THR A 57 -21.52 -2.75 0.44
C THR A 57 -20.96 -1.94 1.62
N MET A 58 -20.24 -0.86 1.34
CA MET A 58 -19.68 0.00 2.38
C MET A 58 -20.75 0.96 2.93
N ARG A 59 -20.80 1.07 4.26
CA ARG A 59 -21.61 2.06 4.96
C ARG A 59 -21.01 3.46 4.81
N PRO A 60 -21.84 4.51 4.70
CA PRO A 60 -21.35 5.88 4.67
C PRO A 60 -20.67 6.26 5.99
N ALA A 61 -19.66 7.13 5.90
CA ALA A 61 -18.88 7.55 7.06
C ALA A 61 -19.69 8.33 8.13
N SER A 62 -20.85 8.86 7.75
CA SER A 62 -21.79 9.56 8.63
C SER A 62 -22.41 8.66 9.71
N ASP A 63 -22.37 7.33 9.54
CA ASP A 63 -23.07 6.38 10.40
C ASP A 63 -22.34 6.09 11.73
N GLY A 64 -21.21 6.76 12.01
CA GLY A 64 -20.50 6.71 13.29
C GLY A 64 -19.79 5.39 13.61
N ASN A 65 -19.96 4.33 12.81
CA ASN A 65 -19.42 2.98 13.06
C ASN A 65 -17.93 2.78 12.68
N GLY A 66 -17.17 3.88 12.62
CA GLY A 66 -15.75 3.87 12.25
C GLY A 66 -15.53 3.72 10.75
N HIS A 67 -14.67 4.56 10.18
CA HIS A 67 -14.42 4.54 8.74
C HIS A 67 -13.49 3.38 8.37
N PHE A 68 -13.87 2.61 7.34
CA PHE A 68 -13.05 1.56 6.74
C PHE A 68 -11.58 1.94 6.50
N LEU A 69 -11.33 3.18 6.06
CA LEU A 69 -10.00 3.68 5.72
C LEU A 69 -9.12 4.00 6.93
N LEU A 70 -9.67 4.00 8.15
CA LEU A 70 -8.90 4.37 9.34
C LEU A 70 -7.72 3.42 9.55
N THR A 71 -7.96 2.10 9.52
CA THR A 71 -6.90 1.11 9.72
C THR A 71 -5.84 1.14 8.61
N PRO A 72 -6.21 1.12 7.30
CA PRO A 72 -5.24 1.31 6.22
C PRO A 72 -4.43 2.59 6.36
N LEU A 73 -5.07 3.71 6.70
CA LEU A 73 -4.40 5.01 6.86
C LEU A 73 -3.37 4.97 7.98
N THR A 74 -3.71 4.40 9.14
CA THR A 74 -2.76 4.26 10.26
C THR A 74 -1.56 3.40 9.87
N VAL A 75 -1.79 2.26 9.21
CA VAL A 75 -0.69 1.38 8.79
C VAL A 75 0.20 2.07 7.75
N GLY A 76 -0.40 2.76 6.77
CA GLY A 76 0.34 3.53 5.77
C GLY A 76 1.17 4.66 6.39
N ALA A 77 0.62 5.38 7.37
CA ALA A 77 1.32 6.44 8.09
C ALA A 77 2.50 5.88 8.92
N ILE A 78 2.31 4.75 9.61
CA ILE A 78 3.39 4.08 10.34
C ILE A 78 4.48 3.63 9.37
N ALA A 79 4.13 2.99 8.25
CA ALA A 79 5.10 2.59 7.25
C ALA A 79 5.85 3.80 6.67
N PHE A 80 5.16 4.91 6.41
CA PHE A 80 5.82 6.14 5.96
C PHE A 80 6.83 6.72 6.97
N LEU A 81 6.50 6.70 8.26
CA LEU A 81 7.34 7.30 9.30
C LEU A 81 8.54 6.43 9.73
N PHE A 82 8.40 5.11 9.62
CA PHE A 82 9.36 4.15 10.19
C PHE A 82 10.06 3.27 9.14
N THR A 83 9.86 3.51 7.84
CA THR A 83 10.58 2.80 6.76
C THR A 83 11.19 3.76 5.75
#